data_AF-A0AB37B8F7-F1
#
_entry.id   AF-A0AB37B8F7-F1
#
_cell.length_a   1.000
_cell.length_b   1.000
_cell.length_c   1.000
_cell.angle_alpha   90.00
_cell.angle_beta   90.00
_cell.angle_gamma   90.00
#
_symmetry.space_group_name_H-M   'P 1'
#
loop_
_entity.id
_entity.type
_entity.pdbx_description
1 polymer ?
#
loop_
_entity_poly.entity_id
_entity_poly.type
_entity_poly.pdbx_seq_one_letter_code
_entity_poly.pdbx_strand_id
1 'polypeptide(L)'
;MSDGIEQVKLAFTDLLKNISKPRRRLLYQQIGRELARNQRRRIKAQQNPDGTLFEPRKLRKQFGKKKGRIKRQLMFRKLVTPAHMKLRYQEKGISLGFYGGDAAIAAVHQYGLSASPSKNKDFKVQYAQRELLGFTEEDIEMIERFVLRAIAGKEF
;
A
#
# COMPACT_ATOMS: atom_id res chain seq x y z
N MET A 1 24.73 28.40 32.88
CA MET A 1 23.30 28.05 32.64
C MET A 1 23.02 27.57 31.20
N SER A 2 23.97 27.63 30.25
CA SER A 2 23.80 27.16 28.86
C SER A 2 24.14 25.69 28.62
N ASP A 3 24.83 25.05 29.57
CA ASP A 3 25.46 23.74 29.41
C ASP A 3 24.45 22.62 29.07
N GLY A 4 23.28 22.62 29.73
CA GLY A 4 22.21 21.68 29.42
C GLY A 4 21.59 21.87 28.03
N ILE A 5 21.51 23.12 27.54
CA ILE A 5 21.01 23.41 26.18
C ILE A 5 22.01 22.94 25.13
N GLU A 6 23.30 23.08 25.40
CA GLU A 6 24.37 22.64 24.51
C GLU A 6 24.43 21.11 24.39
N GLN A 7 24.28 20.38 25.50
CA GLN A 7 24.18 18.92 25.51
C GLN A 7 23.00 18.41 24.67
N VAL A 8 21.83 19.08 24.76
CA VAL A 8 20.66 18.74 23.94
C VAL A 8 20.95 18.94 22.45
N LYS A 9 21.59 20.05 22.06
CA LYS A 9 21.96 20.30 20.65
C LYS A 9 22.91 19.23 20.10
N LEU A 10 23.91 18.82 20.88
CA LEU A 10 24.84 17.76 20.51
C LEU A 10 24.10 16.43 20.31
N ALA A 11 23.24 16.05 21.26
CA ALA A 11 22.43 14.83 21.17
C ALA A 11 21.53 14.82 19.91
N PHE A 12 20.85 15.93 19.62
CA PHE A 12 20.04 16.05 18.39
C PHE A 12 20.89 15.95 17.12
N THR A 13 22.07 16.58 17.11
CA THR A 13 22.99 16.51 15.96
C THR A 13 23.43 15.08 15.69
N ASP A 14 23.71 14.30 16.74
CA ASP A 14 24.10 12.90 16.60
C ASP A 14 22.94 12.00 16.16
N LEU A 15 21.72 12.25 16.63
CA LEU A 15 20.51 11.59 16.11
C LEU A 15 20.30 11.88 14.62
N LEU A 16 20.55 13.11 14.16
CA LEU A 16 20.46 13.46 12.74
C LEU A 16 21.55 12.77 11.90
N LYS A 17 22.75 12.54 12.46
CA LYS A 17 23.81 11.76 11.79
C LYS A 17 23.40 10.30 11.59
N ASN A 18 22.63 9.71 12.52
CA ASN A 18 22.11 8.35 12.40
C ASN A 18 21.15 8.16 11.22
N ILE A 19 20.62 9.23 10.63
CA ILE A 19 19.76 9.20 9.44
C ILE A 19 20.43 9.85 8.22
N SER A 20 21.73 9.62 8.06
CA SER A 20 22.51 10.01 6.88
C SER A 20 21.83 9.61 5.56
N LYS A 21 22.13 10.30 4.45
CA LYS A 21 21.51 10.03 3.14
C LYS A 21 21.52 8.54 2.74
N PRO A 22 22.63 7.78 2.88
CA PRO A 22 22.64 6.35 2.58
C PRO A 22 21.74 5.53 3.50
N ARG A 23 21.76 5.81 4.82
CA ARG A 23 20.94 5.09 5.81
C ARG A 23 19.46 5.35 5.63
N ARG A 24 19.08 6.60 5.30
CA ARG A 24 17.71 6.97 4.94
C ARG A 24 17.23 6.26 3.68
N ARG A 25 18.10 6.07 2.68
CA ARG A 25 17.76 5.30 1.48
C ARG A 25 17.45 3.84 1.83
N LEU A 26 18.23 3.21 2.72
CA LEU A 26 17.94 1.85 3.19
C LEU A 26 16.63 1.79 3.98
N LEU A 27 16.38 2.77 4.84
CA LEU A 27 15.12 2.90 5.59
C LEU A 27 13.91 2.93 4.66
N TYR A 28 13.93 3.79 3.64
CA TYR A 28 12.87 3.85 2.63
C TYR A 28 12.70 2.54 1.88
N GLN A 29 13.80 1.83 1.60
CA GLN A 29 13.74 0.53 0.95
C GLN A 29 13.03 -0.52 1.80
N GLN A 30 13.35 -0.60 3.10
CA GLN A 30 12.72 -1.56 4.00
C GLN A 30 11.24 -1.25 4.20
N ILE A 31 10.91 0.00 4.52
CA ILE A 31 9.52 0.45 4.69
C ILE A 31 8.71 0.15 3.42
N GLY A 32 9.23 0.48 2.24
CA GLY A 32 8.52 0.26 0.99
C GLY A 32 8.24 -1.20 0.68
N ARG A 33 9.19 -2.10 1.00
CA ARG A 33 9.02 -3.55 0.80
C ARG A 33 7.95 -4.12 1.72
N GLU A 34 8.02 -3.79 3.02
CA GLU A 34 7.05 -4.27 4.01
C GLU A 34 5.66 -3.69 3.75
N LEU A 35 5.55 -2.39 3.43
CA LEU A 35 4.29 -1.80 3.04
C LEU A 35 3.69 -2.49 1.81
N ALA A 36 4.48 -2.72 0.75
CA ALA A 36 4.00 -3.44 -0.42
C ALA A 36 3.55 -4.88 -0.08
N ARG A 37 4.21 -5.55 0.86
CA ARG A 37 3.84 -6.88 1.34
C ARG A 37 2.49 -6.84 2.07
N ASN A 38 2.30 -5.88 2.98
CA ASN A 38 1.07 -5.71 3.76
C ASN A 38 -0.11 -5.36 2.86
N GLN A 39 0.04 -4.40 1.94
CA GLN A 39 -0.99 -4.04 0.96
C GLN A 39 -1.42 -5.27 0.13
N ARG A 40 -0.46 -6.04 -0.40
CA ARG A 40 -0.79 -7.27 -1.16
C ARG A 40 -1.52 -8.30 -0.29
N ARG A 41 -1.10 -8.49 0.96
CA ARG A 41 -1.73 -9.44 1.89
C ARG A 41 -3.19 -9.05 2.15
N ARG A 42 -3.43 -7.78 2.48
CA ARG A 42 -4.75 -7.21 2.77
C ARG A 42 -5.69 -7.29 1.56
N ILE A 43 -5.23 -6.85 0.38
CA ILE A 43 -6.05 -6.93 -0.85
C ILE A 43 -6.35 -8.40 -1.22
N LYS A 44 -5.40 -9.33 -1.02
CA LYS A 44 -5.65 -10.77 -1.23
C LYS A 44 -6.74 -11.29 -0.28
N ALA A 45 -6.77 -10.80 0.96
CA ALA A 45 -7.80 -11.09 1.95
C ALA A 45 -9.13 -10.36 1.68
N GLN A 46 -9.21 -9.49 0.66
CA GLN A 46 -10.38 -8.69 0.30
C GLN A 46 -10.86 -7.77 1.45
N GLN A 47 -9.92 -7.06 2.08
CA GLN A 47 -10.20 -6.15 3.20
C GLN A 47 -9.78 -4.71 2.88
N ASN A 48 -10.52 -3.74 3.41
CA ASN A 48 -10.16 -2.31 3.48
C ASN A 48 -9.12 -2.06 4.59
N PRO A 49 -8.47 -0.87 4.65
CA PRO A 49 -7.47 -0.55 5.66
C PRO A 49 -8.01 -0.56 7.09
N ASP A 50 -9.29 -0.24 7.27
CA ASP A 50 -10.04 -0.30 8.54
C ASP A 50 -10.42 -1.73 8.98
N GLY A 51 -10.04 -2.74 8.19
CA GLY A 51 -10.35 -4.15 8.44
C GLY A 51 -11.71 -4.63 7.90
N THR A 52 -12.57 -3.73 7.41
CA THR A 52 -13.86 -4.12 6.83
C THR A 52 -13.68 -4.93 5.55
N LEU A 53 -14.59 -5.85 5.26
CA LEU A 53 -14.54 -6.62 4.03
C LEU A 53 -14.91 -5.77 2.82
N PHE A 54 -14.26 -6.00 1.69
CA PHE A 54 -14.69 -5.45 0.42
C PHE A 54 -16.10 -5.91 0.08
N GLU A 55 -16.89 -4.99 -0.47
CA GLU A 55 -18.21 -5.36 -0.97
C GLU A 55 -18.08 -6.48 -2.02
N PRO A 56 -18.87 -7.56 -1.93
CA PRO A 56 -18.81 -8.65 -2.88
C PRO A 56 -19.09 -8.20 -4.32
N ARG A 57 -18.45 -8.86 -5.29
CA ARG A 57 -18.75 -8.62 -6.69
C ARG A 57 -20.18 -9.09 -7.01
N LYS A 58 -20.97 -8.26 -7.71
CA LYS A 58 -22.28 -8.65 -8.26
C LYS A 58 -22.18 -9.99 -9.01
N LEU A 59 -23.01 -10.95 -8.61
CA LEU A 59 -23.03 -12.28 -9.22
C LEU A 59 -23.47 -12.17 -10.67
N ARG A 60 -22.61 -12.58 -11.60
CA ARG A 60 -23.03 -12.82 -12.98
C ARG A 60 -23.89 -14.08 -12.99
N LYS A 61 -25.06 -14.05 -13.66
CA LYS A 61 -25.84 -15.27 -13.94
C LYS A 61 -24.93 -16.24 -14.73
N GLN A 62 -24.49 -17.32 -14.09
CA GLN A 62 -23.63 -18.32 -14.71
C GLN A 62 -24.51 -19.45 -15.21
N PHE A 63 -24.79 -19.49 -16.51
CA PHE A 63 -25.34 -20.69 -17.15
C PHE A 63 -24.25 -21.79 -17.12
N GLY A 64 -24.54 -22.93 -16.49
CA GLY A 64 -23.66 -24.12 -16.43
C GLY A 64 -22.48 -24.01 -15.44
N LYS A 65 -22.64 -24.51 -14.20
CA LYS A 65 -21.56 -24.53 -13.19
C LYS A 65 -20.76 -25.85 -13.22
N LYS A 66 -19.44 -25.76 -13.41
CA LYS A 66 -18.48 -26.76 -12.87
C LYS A 66 -18.02 -26.32 -11.47
N LYS A 67 -18.20 -27.18 -10.46
CA LYS A 67 -17.67 -27.02 -9.08
C LYS A 67 -16.15 -26.84 -9.16
N GLY A 68 -15.61 -25.71 -8.69
CA GLY A 68 -14.17 -25.38 -8.76
C GLY A 68 -13.85 -23.92 -9.15
N ARG A 69 -14.84 -23.17 -9.64
CA ARG A 69 -14.70 -21.78 -10.11
C ARG A 69 -14.65 -20.72 -8.99
N ILE A 70 -14.51 -21.11 -7.72
CA ILE A 70 -14.53 -20.20 -6.55
C ILE A 70 -13.34 -19.23 -6.58
N LYS A 71 -12.14 -19.71 -6.96
CA LYS A 71 -10.95 -18.86 -7.13
C LYS A 71 -11.10 -17.76 -8.21
N ARG A 72 -12.10 -17.85 -9.11
CA ARG A 72 -12.38 -16.78 -10.10
C ARG A 72 -13.24 -15.64 -9.52
N GLN A 73 -13.72 -15.74 -8.28
CA GLN A 73 -14.52 -14.70 -7.64
C GLN A 73 -13.67 -13.65 -6.91
N LEU A 74 -12.51 -14.04 -6.35
CA LEU A 74 -11.61 -13.11 -5.67
C LEU A 74 -11.13 -12.02 -6.65
N MET A 75 -11.30 -10.76 -6.25
CA MET A 75 -10.94 -9.59 -7.07
C MET A 75 -9.45 -9.30 -6.98
N PHE A 76 -8.94 -8.50 -7.92
CA PHE A 76 -7.59 -7.92 -7.87
C PHE A 76 -6.40 -8.90 -7.81
N ARG A 77 -6.61 -10.19 -8.10
CA ARG A 77 -5.56 -11.23 -8.08
C ARG A 77 -4.33 -10.88 -8.92
N LYS A 78 -4.54 -10.14 -10.01
CA LYS A 78 -3.46 -9.62 -10.87
C LYS A 78 -2.76 -8.42 -10.23
N LEU A 79 -3.52 -7.46 -9.70
CA LEU A 79 -2.97 -6.25 -9.08
C LEU A 79 -2.05 -6.54 -7.88
N VAL A 80 -2.35 -7.58 -7.10
CA VAL A 80 -1.56 -7.94 -5.91
C VAL A 80 -0.23 -8.66 -6.21
N THR A 81 0.15 -8.84 -7.47
CA THR A 81 1.47 -9.40 -7.79
C THR A 81 2.53 -8.30 -7.89
N PRO A 82 3.82 -8.61 -7.66
CA PRO A 82 4.89 -7.62 -7.77
C PRO A 82 5.01 -6.96 -9.16
N ALA A 83 4.55 -7.64 -10.21
CA ALA A 83 4.56 -7.11 -11.57
C ALA A 83 3.56 -5.93 -11.76
N HIS A 84 2.48 -5.91 -10.98
CA HIS A 84 1.39 -4.94 -11.11
C HIS A 84 1.39 -3.88 -10.01
N MET A 85 1.67 -4.26 -8.76
CA MET A 85 1.90 -3.31 -7.65
C MET A 85 3.38 -2.96 -7.58
N LYS A 86 3.72 -1.79 -8.11
CA LYS A 86 5.10 -1.35 -8.30
C LYS A 86 5.53 -0.43 -7.17
N LEU A 87 6.64 -0.80 -6.53
CA LEU A 87 7.41 0.06 -5.63
C LEU A 87 8.53 0.72 -6.44
N ARG A 88 8.66 2.05 -6.34
CA ARG A 88 9.76 2.81 -6.93
C ARG A 88 10.49 3.60 -5.87
N TYR A 89 11.81 3.61 -5.98
CA TYR A 89 12.70 4.41 -5.16
C TYR A 89 12.99 5.72 -5.88
N GLN A 90 12.87 6.83 -5.16
CA GLN A 90 13.16 8.18 -5.63
C GLN A 90 14.23 8.81 -4.74
N GLU A 91 14.79 9.94 -5.17
CA GLU A 91 15.85 10.61 -4.41
C GLU A 91 15.38 11.04 -3.00
N LYS A 92 14.12 11.48 -2.89
CA LYS A 92 13.52 12.00 -1.64
C LYS A 92 12.54 11.03 -0.97
N GLY A 93 12.39 9.79 -1.46
CA GLY A 93 11.39 8.88 -0.89
C GLY A 93 11.13 7.63 -1.70
N ILE A 94 9.93 7.08 -1.50
CA ILE A 94 9.38 5.94 -2.24
C ILE A 94 7.99 6.26 -2.74
N SER A 95 7.58 5.59 -3.80
CA SER A 95 6.19 5.55 -4.24
C SER A 95 5.76 4.10 -4.43
N LEU A 96 4.61 3.74 -3.88
CA LEU A 96 3.97 2.45 -4.07
C LEU A 96 2.64 2.66 -4.78
N GLY A 97 2.40 1.96 -5.89
CA GLY A 97 1.12 2.05 -6.56
C GLY A 97 1.02 1.23 -7.84
N PHE A 98 0.04 1.59 -8.65
CA PHE A 98 -0.29 0.95 -9.92
C PHE A 98 0.00 1.91 -11.09
N TYR A 99 0.13 1.37 -12.30
CA TYR A 99 0.45 2.15 -13.50
C TYR A 99 -0.38 1.70 -14.70
N GLY A 100 -0.61 2.60 -15.67
CA GLY A 100 -1.35 2.31 -16.89
C GLY A 100 -2.78 1.80 -16.60
N GLY A 101 -3.19 0.75 -17.30
CA GLY A 101 -4.53 0.16 -17.12
C GLY A 101 -4.80 -0.34 -15.69
N ASP A 102 -3.77 -0.80 -14.97
CA ASP A 102 -3.90 -1.21 -13.57
C ASP A 102 -4.23 -0.03 -12.66
N ALA A 103 -3.64 1.15 -12.92
CA ALA A 103 -3.94 2.38 -12.20
C ALA A 103 -5.39 2.84 -12.45
N ALA A 104 -5.86 2.76 -13.69
CA ALA A 104 -7.24 3.11 -14.02
C ALA A 104 -8.25 2.22 -13.28
N ILE A 105 -8.03 0.90 -13.27
CA ILE A 105 -8.88 -0.04 -12.53
C ILE A 105 -8.79 0.24 -11.02
N ALA A 106 -7.57 0.42 -10.50
CA ALA A 106 -7.36 0.66 -9.09
C ALA A 106 -8.05 1.96 -8.63
N ALA A 107 -7.95 3.04 -9.39
CA ALA A 107 -8.59 4.32 -9.08
C ALA A 107 -10.12 4.22 -9.05
N VAL A 108 -10.72 3.50 -10.01
CA VAL A 108 -12.18 3.26 -10.02
C VAL A 108 -12.62 2.59 -8.72
N HIS A 109 -11.87 1.61 -8.23
CA HIS A 109 -12.22 0.93 -6.99
C HIS A 109 -11.82 1.72 -5.73
N GLN A 110 -10.66 2.36 -5.72
CA GLN A 110 -10.14 3.16 -4.60
C GLN A 110 -11.12 4.25 -4.18
N TYR A 111 -11.76 4.91 -5.15
CA TYR A 111 -12.65 6.04 -4.92
C TYR A 111 -14.12 5.72 -5.25
N GLY A 112 -14.44 4.45 -5.56
CA GLY A 112 -15.80 4.05 -5.94
C GLY A 112 -16.35 4.83 -7.13
N LEU A 113 -15.60 4.97 -8.22
CA LEU A 113 -16.03 5.77 -9.37
C LEU A 113 -17.00 5.02 -10.28
N SER A 114 -17.69 5.76 -11.14
CA SER A 114 -18.46 5.20 -12.25
C SER A 114 -17.58 4.88 -13.46
N ALA A 115 -17.62 3.65 -13.95
CA ALA A 115 -16.86 3.23 -15.14
C ALA A 115 -17.64 2.22 -15.99
N SER A 116 -17.26 2.09 -17.28
CA SER A 116 -17.84 1.06 -18.14
C SER A 116 -17.24 -0.31 -17.82
N PRO A 117 -18.05 -1.37 -17.62
CA PRO A 117 -17.55 -2.71 -17.28
C PRO A 117 -16.71 -3.37 -18.38
N SER A 118 -16.88 -2.97 -19.63
CA SER A 118 -16.04 -3.39 -20.76
C SER A 118 -16.14 -2.38 -21.90
N LYS A 119 -15.15 -2.38 -22.80
CA LYS A 119 -15.14 -1.50 -23.98
C LYS A 119 -16.38 -1.65 -24.88
N ASN A 120 -17.06 -2.79 -24.81
CA ASN A 120 -18.22 -3.12 -25.65
C ASN A 120 -19.56 -2.83 -24.95
N LYS A 121 -19.53 -2.17 -23.77
CA LYS A 121 -20.73 -1.73 -23.05
C LYS A 121 -20.81 -0.22 -23.08
N ASP A 122 -21.98 0.24 -23.46
CA ASP A 122 -22.42 1.62 -23.64
C ASP A 122 -22.94 2.27 -22.35
N PHE A 123 -23.16 1.48 -21.29
CA PHE A 123 -23.55 1.99 -19.97
C PHE A 123 -22.39 2.01 -18.97
N LYS A 124 -22.47 2.95 -18.02
CA LYS A 124 -21.57 3.03 -16.86
C LYS A 124 -22.22 2.38 -15.64
N VAL A 125 -21.39 1.85 -14.75
CA VAL A 125 -21.82 1.31 -13.46
C VAL A 125 -21.06 2.01 -12.36
N GLN A 126 -21.78 2.39 -11.31
CA GLN A 126 -21.17 2.86 -10.06
C GLN A 126 -20.54 1.69 -9.32
N TYR A 127 -19.24 1.78 -9.05
CA TYR A 127 -18.51 0.76 -8.31
C TYR A 127 -18.49 1.09 -6.82
N ALA A 128 -18.69 0.08 -5.98
CA ALA A 128 -18.44 0.22 -4.55
C ALA A 128 -16.96 0.52 -4.28
N GLN A 129 -16.71 1.40 -3.31
CA GLN A 129 -15.38 1.74 -2.87
C GLN A 129 -14.69 0.52 -2.23
N ARG A 130 -13.45 0.28 -2.63
CA ARG A 130 -12.55 -0.76 -2.11
C ARG A 130 -11.17 -0.14 -2.07
N GLU A 131 -10.73 0.22 -0.89
CA GLU A 131 -9.47 0.96 -0.69
C GLU A 131 -8.28 0.03 -0.87
N LEU A 132 -7.76 -0.03 -2.09
CA LEU A 132 -6.64 -0.90 -2.47
C LEU A 132 -5.32 -0.42 -1.90
N LEU A 133 -5.11 0.89 -1.82
CA LEU A 133 -3.94 1.51 -1.21
C LEU A 133 -4.42 2.37 -0.04
N GLY A 134 -3.82 2.17 1.13
CA GLY A 134 -4.17 2.89 2.35
C GLY A 134 -3.49 2.23 3.54
N PHE A 135 -3.16 3.00 4.57
CA PHE A 135 -2.46 2.51 5.74
C PHE A 135 -3.45 1.89 6.73
N THR A 136 -3.13 0.69 7.23
CA THR A 136 -3.74 0.18 8.47
C THR A 136 -3.00 0.74 9.67
N GLU A 137 -3.56 0.58 10.88
CA GLU A 137 -2.84 0.94 12.11
C GLU A 137 -1.51 0.18 12.21
N GLU A 138 -1.50 -1.11 11.87
CA GLU A 138 -0.27 -1.91 11.90
C GLU A 138 0.78 -1.44 10.87
N ASP A 139 0.34 -0.88 9.73
CA ASP A 139 1.25 -0.26 8.77
C ASP A 139 1.89 1.00 9.36
N ILE A 140 1.11 1.84 10.05
CA ILE A 140 1.59 3.08 10.69
C ILE A 140 2.60 2.73 11.78
N GLU A 141 2.24 1.84 12.71
CA GLU A 141 3.14 1.42 13.78
C GLU A 141 4.43 0.78 13.24
N MET A 142 4.33 0.01 12.15
CA MET A 142 5.49 -0.59 11.50
C MET A 142 6.44 0.50 10.99
N ILE A 143 5.91 1.53 10.31
CA ILE A 143 6.69 2.66 9.80
C ILE A 143 7.35 3.41 10.97
N GLU A 144 6.61 3.69 12.03
CA GLU A 144 7.12 4.37 13.22
C GLU A 144 8.27 3.58 13.87
N ARG A 145 8.12 2.26 14.03
CA ARG A 145 9.19 1.40 14.54
C ARG A 145 10.45 1.46 13.68
N PHE A 146 10.31 1.43 12.35
CA PHE A 146 11.44 1.57 11.44
C PHE A 146 12.15 2.91 11.62
N VAL A 147 11.38 4.01 11.70
CA VAL A 147 11.93 5.37 11.86
C VAL A 147 12.62 5.53 13.23
N LEU A 148 11.99 5.08 14.32
CA LEU A 148 12.56 5.14 15.66
C LEU A 148 13.87 4.36 15.77
N ARG A 149 13.94 3.16 15.19
CA ARG A 149 15.18 2.37 15.14
C ARG A 149 16.27 3.09 14.35
N ALA A 150 15.92 3.68 13.20
CA ALA A 150 16.87 4.41 12.37
C ALA A 150 17.46 5.63 13.11
N ILE A 151 16.62 6.44 13.75
CA ILE A 151 17.05 7.62 14.52
C ILE A 151 17.89 7.20 15.74
N ALA A 152 17.52 6.11 16.40
CA ALA A 152 18.28 5.54 17.52
C ALA A 152 19.61 4.86 17.11
N GLY A 153 19.97 4.87 15.83
CA GLY A 153 21.20 4.22 15.34
C GLY A 153 21.16 2.69 15.38
N LYS A 154 19.98 2.09 15.59
CA LYS A 154 19.79 0.64 15.66
C LYS A 154 19.50 0.06 14.27
N GLU A 155 19.91 -1.18 14.04
CA GLU A 155 19.60 -1.91 12.81
C GLU A 155 18.09 -2.06 12.60
N PHE A 156 17.64 -2.11 11.35
CA PHE A 156 16.22 -2.19 10.98
C PHE A 156 16.02 -2.97 9.67
#